data_AF-A0A2V9R421-F1
#
_entry.id   AF-A0A2V9R421-F1
#
_cell.length_a   1.000
_cell.length_b   1.000
_cell.length_c   1.000
_cell.angle_alpha   90.00
_cell.angle_beta   90.00
_cell.angle_gamma   90.00
#
_symmetry.space_group_name_H-M   'P 1'
#
loop_
_entity.id
_entity.type
_entity.pdbx_description
1 polymer ?
#
loop_
_entity_poly.entity_id
_entity_poly.type
_entity_poly.pdbx_seq_one_letter_code
_entity_poly.pdbx_strand_id
1 'polypeptide(L)'
;MMDKLYSDENNPETGFEREDLPPRSVYAFLIGLALFAIVSYFALRGFYYFLNAYETPRSVPNALSPSQNSDISNQTHSEIADHIGKDFPDPRLEENERMEINGFRNGEDKVLNSYGWADKPGGPVRIPIDRAMELISQRGLPTRPQTGAAPPSTVQLTREAAKKADSSQKAGQKNK
;
A
#
# COMPACT_ATOMS: atom_id res chain seq x y z
N MET A 1 55.29 -60.73 36.91
CA MET A 1 56.32 -59.85 36.30
C MET A 1 56.06 -59.88 34.81
N MET A 2 55.13 -59.09 34.25
CA MET A 2 55.13 -57.62 34.23
C MET A 2 56.53 -57.08 33.99
N ASP A 3 56.87 -56.88 32.72
CA ASP A 3 57.18 -55.54 32.17
C ASP A 3 57.99 -55.69 30.89
N LYS A 4 57.30 -55.49 29.76
CA LYS A 4 57.82 -54.75 28.62
C LYS A 4 56.66 -54.44 27.67
N LEU A 5 55.86 -53.49 28.12
CA LEU A 5 55.18 -52.55 27.23
C LEU A 5 56.28 -51.72 26.55
N TYR A 6 56.30 -51.64 25.22
CA TYR A 6 56.82 -50.57 24.35
C TYR A 6 56.75 -51.13 22.91
N SER A 7 55.64 -50.89 22.22
CA SER A 7 55.55 -49.89 21.14
C SER A 7 56.17 -50.38 19.83
N ASP A 8 55.34 -50.75 18.85
CA ASP A 8 55.43 -50.07 17.56
C ASP A 8 54.15 -50.23 16.76
N GLU A 9 53.58 -49.07 16.43
CA GLU A 9 52.32 -48.85 15.76
C GLU A 9 52.55 -49.03 14.26
N ASN A 10 52.63 -50.29 13.81
CA ASN A 10 52.71 -50.61 12.38
C ASN A 10 51.34 -50.38 11.73
N ASN A 11 51.00 -49.11 11.48
CA ASN A 11 49.97 -48.73 10.52
C ASN A 11 50.65 -48.39 9.18
N PRO A 12 50.68 -49.29 8.17
CA PRO A 12 51.25 -48.99 6.86
C PRO A 12 50.40 -48.02 6.00
N GLU A 13 49.33 -47.45 6.55
CA GLU A 13 48.22 -46.83 5.81
C GLU A 13 48.07 -45.31 6.03
N THR A 14 49.11 -44.60 6.47
CA THR A 14 49.09 -43.12 6.48
C THR A 14 50.37 -42.56 5.88
N GLY A 15 50.52 -42.76 4.57
CA GLY A 15 51.46 -41.98 3.78
C GLY A 15 50.98 -40.54 3.69
N PHE A 16 51.57 -39.64 4.47
CA PHE A 16 51.40 -38.21 4.25
C PHE A 16 52.10 -37.81 2.95
N GLU A 17 51.39 -37.11 2.08
CA GLU A 17 51.94 -36.50 0.86
C GLU A 17 53.06 -35.52 1.24
N ARG A 18 54.29 -35.79 0.77
CA ARG A 18 55.51 -35.06 1.18
C ARG A 18 55.88 -33.90 0.27
N GLU A 19 54.94 -33.41 -0.51
CA GLU A 19 55.17 -32.29 -1.41
C GLU A 19 53.97 -31.35 -1.35
N ASP A 20 54.16 -30.21 -0.69
CA ASP A 20 53.19 -29.12 -0.69
C ASP A 20 52.99 -28.59 -2.12
N LEU A 21 51.90 -27.84 -2.34
CA LEU A 21 51.61 -27.23 -3.64
C LEU A 21 52.84 -26.50 -4.21
N PRO A 22 53.24 -26.75 -5.47
CA PRO A 22 54.42 -26.13 -6.04
C PRO A 22 54.21 -24.61 -6.13
N PRO A 23 55.17 -23.76 -5.71
CA PRO A 23 55.00 -22.31 -5.63
C PRO A 23 54.55 -21.64 -6.94
N ARG A 24 54.92 -22.24 -8.08
CA ARG A 24 54.50 -21.77 -9.42
C ARG A 24 52.98 -21.78 -9.61
N SER A 25 52.29 -22.78 -9.06
CA SER A 25 50.83 -22.89 -9.12
C SER A 25 50.16 -21.78 -8.31
N VAL A 26 50.74 -21.42 -7.16
CA VAL A 26 50.29 -20.32 -6.31
C VAL A 26 50.41 -18.98 -7.04
N TYR A 27 51.55 -18.71 -7.68
CA TYR A 27 51.72 -17.47 -8.47
C TYR A 27 50.80 -17.41 -9.68
N ALA A 28 50.63 -18.51 -10.42
CA ALA A 28 49.70 -18.57 -11.54
C ALA A 28 48.25 -18.32 -11.09
N PHE A 29 47.86 -18.88 -9.94
CA PHE A 29 46.54 -18.64 -9.34
C PHE A 29 46.37 -17.17 -8.93
N LEU A 30 47.36 -16.55 -8.26
CA LEU A 30 47.29 -15.15 -7.86
C LEU A 30 47.21 -14.20 -9.07
N ILE A 31 47.98 -14.48 -10.12
CA ILE A 31 47.92 -13.71 -11.37
C ILE A 31 46.54 -13.86 -12.03
N GLY A 32 46.02 -15.09 -12.11
CA GLY A 32 44.69 -15.35 -12.63
C GLY A 32 43.59 -14.63 -11.85
N LEU A 33 43.67 -14.63 -10.51
CA LEU A 33 42.73 -13.93 -9.64
C LEU A 33 42.81 -12.41 -9.84
N ALA A 34 44.02 -11.85 -9.97
CA ALA A 34 44.20 -10.43 -10.24
C ALA A 34 43.62 -10.03 -11.61
N LEU A 35 43.87 -10.83 -12.66
CA LEU A 35 43.30 -10.58 -13.99
C LEU A 35 41.78 -10.66 -13.98
N PHE A 36 41.20 -11.64 -13.28
CA PHE A 36 39.75 -11.75 -13.14
C PHE A 36 39.14 -10.53 -12.45
N ALA A 37 39.76 -10.04 -11.37
CA ALA A 37 39.34 -8.83 -10.67
C ALA A 37 39.40 -7.59 -11.58
N ILE A 38 40.46 -7.46 -12.39
CA ILE A 38 40.63 -6.37 -13.35
C ILE A 38 39.52 -6.42 -14.42
N VAL A 39 39.26 -7.59 -15.00
CA VAL A 39 38.19 -7.78 -15.99
C VAL A 39 36.82 -7.47 -15.39
N SER A 40 36.55 -7.95 -14.17
CA SER A 40 35.31 -7.66 -13.45
C SER A 40 35.13 -6.16 -13.18
N TYR A 41 36.20 -5.45 -12.77
CA TYR A 41 36.17 -4.01 -12.58
C TYR A 41 35.81 -3.26 -13.87
N PHE A 42 36.43 -3.61 -14.99
CA PHE A 42 36.11 -2.99 -16.28
C PHE A 42 34.70 -3.34 -16.78
N ALA A 43 34.25 -4.58 -16.56
CA ALA A 43 32.89 -5.00 -16.88
C ALA A 43 31.84 -4.22 -16.07
N LEU A 44 32.04 -4.07 -14.76
CA LEU A 44 31.17 -3.26 -13.90
C LEU A 44 31.20 -1.78 -14.30
N ARG A 45 32.37 -1.21 -14.59
CA ARG A 45 32.50 0.19 -15.03
C ARG A 45 31.80 0.42 -16.37
N GLY A 46 31.98 -0.48 -17.34
CA GLY A 46 31.34 -0.41 -18.64
C GLY A 46 29.83 -0.60 -18.56
N PHE A 47 29.38 -1.57 -17.77
CA PHE A 47 27.96 -1.82 -17.51
C PHE A 47 27.31 -0.65 -16.78
N TYR A 48 27.98 -0.05 -15.79
CA TYR A 48 27.52 1.15 -15.11
C TYR A 48 27.40 2.34 -16.07
N TYR A 49 28.40 2.56 -16.92
CA TYR A 49 28.34 3.61 -17.95
C TYR A 49 27.20 3.37 -18.95
N PHE A 50 26.99 2.11 -19.35
CA PHE A 50 25.89 1.70 -20.21
C PHE A 50 24.55 2.00 -19.52
N LEU A 51 24.29 1.47 -18.32
CA LEU A 51 23.05 1.72 -17.57
C LEU A 51 22.81 3.22 -17.32
N ASN A 52 23.85 3.97 -16.94
CA ASN A 52 23.78 5.41 -16.75
C ASN A 52 23.47 6.17 -18.05
N ALA A 53 23.76 5.59 -19.23
CA ALA A 53 23.34 6.13 -20.52
C ALA A 53 21.88 5.78 -20.89
N TYR A 54 21.31 4.69 -20.35
CA TYR A 54 19.89 4.35 -20.49
C TYR A 54 19.01 4.95 -19.38
N GLU A 55 19.60 5.37 -18.27
CA GLU A 55 19.03 6.32 -17.31
C GLU A 55 18.93 7.69 -17.99
N THR A 56 18.00 7.78 -18.93
CA THR A 56 17.38 9.06 -19.29
C THR A 56 16.96 9.73 -17.98
N PRO A 57 17.33 11.00 -17.74
CA PRO A 57 17.05 11.68 -16.48
C PRO A 57 15.54 11.90 -16.34
N ARG A 58 14.83 10.87 -15.88
CA ARG A 58 13.70 11.06 -14.97
C ARG A 58 14.32 11.16 -13.59
N SER A 59 14.91 12.32 -13.35
CA SER A 59 15.15 12.83 -12.02
C SER A 59 13.81 12.87 -11.30
N VAL A 60 13.43 11.73 -10.70
CA VAL A 60 12.69 11.77 -9.44
C VAL A 60 13.59 12.58 -8.52
N PRO A 61 13.18 13.77 -8.05
CA PRO A 61 14.00 14.50 -7.11
C PRO A 61 14.13 13.62 -5.88
N ASN A 62 15.35 13.16 -5.61
CA ASN A 62 15.68 12.60 -4.31
C ASN A 62 15.37 13.70 -3.29
N ALA A 63 14.29 13.54 -2.52
CA ALA A 63 13.86 14.47 -1.48
C ALA A 63 14.83 14.58 -0.28
N LEU A 64 16.05 14.05 -0.40
CA LEU A 64 17.01 13.87 0.69
C LEU A 64 18.45 14.28 0.34
N SER A 65 18.73 14.88 -0.82
CA SER A 65 19.98 15.63 -0.97
C SER A 65 19.75 17.03 -0.41
N PRO A 66 20.40 17.44 0.70
CA PRO A 66 20.44 18.84 1.05
C PRO A 66 21.16 19.55 -0.09
N SER A 67 20.41 20.32 -0.87
CA SER A 67 20.96 21.20 -1.89
C SER A 67 22.07 22.01 -1.25
N GLN A 68 23.27 21.80 -1.78
CA GLN A 68 24.47 22.51 -1.43
C GLN A 68 24.28 23.95 -1.87
N ASN A 69 23.85 24.81 -0.94
CA ASN A 69 23.90 26.27 -0.98
C ASN A 69 23.69 26.92 -2.36
N SER A 70 22.44 27.24 -2.69
CA SER A 70 22.16 28.34 -3.62
C SER A 70 20.91 29.09 -3.17
N ASP A 71 21.13 30.12 -2.35
CA ASP A 71 20.32 31.34 -2.27
C ASP A 71 18.78 31.21 -2.18
N ILE A 72 18.26 30.34 -1.30
CA ILE A 72 16.81 30.28 -1.00
C ILE A 72 16.38 31.40 -0.03
N SER A 73 17.29 32.30 0.39
CA SER A 73 16.96 33.37 1.35
C SER A 73 15.94 34.40 0.85
N ASN A 74 15.64 34.43 -0.46
CA ASN A 74 14.74 35.42 -1.07
C ASN A 74 13.58 34.82 -1.91
N GLN A 75 13.33 33.52 -1.86
CA GLN A 75 12.23 32.92 -2.63
C GLN A 75 10.94 32.91 -1.80
N THR A 76 10.01 33.76 -2.21
CA THR A 76 8.64 33.83 -1.70
C THR A 76 7.95 32.47 -1.85
N HIS A 77 7.24 32.03 -0.79
CA HIS A 77 6.56 30.73 -0.69
C HIS A 77 5.65 30.39 -1.90
N SER A 78 5.19 31.39 -2.65
CA SER A 78 4.35 31.23 -3.85
C SER A 78 5.10 30.69 -5.06
N GLU A 79 6.37 31.06 -5.25
CA GLU A 79 7.15 30.64 -6.44
C GLU A 79 7.48 29.15 -6.36
N ILE A 80 7.77 28.66 -5.15
CA ILE A 80 7.99 27.24 -4.88
C ILE A 80 6.73 26.41 -5.17
N ALA A 81 5.53 26.90 -4.82
CA ALA A 81 4.27 26.20 -5.04
C ALA A 81 3.93 26.05 -6.55
N ASP A 82 4.23 27.07 -7.35
CA ASP A 82 3.98 27.07 -8.80
C ASP A 82 4.90 26.10 -9.54
N HIS A 83 6.17 25.98 -9.14
CA HIS A 83 7.09 25.00 -9.72
C HIS A 83 6.67 23.56 -9.42
N ILE A 84 6.20 23.28 -8.20
CA ILE A 84 5.72 21.94 -7.82
C ILE A 84 4.46 21.56 -8.64
N GLY A 85 3.56 22.50 -8.90
CA GLY A 85 2.35 22.24 -9.72
C GLY A 85 2.62 21.89 -11.18
N LYS A 86 3.73 22.37 -11.74
CA LYS A 86 4.11 22.09 -13.12
C LYS A 86 4.87 20.78 -13.27
N ASP A 87 5.75 20.47 -12.32
CA ASP A 87 6.69 19.35 -12.43
C ASP A 87 6.14 18.04 -11.85
N PHE A 88 5.11 18.10 -10.99
CA PHE A 88 4.44 16.95 -10.39
C PHE A 88 2.93 16.98 -10.64
N PRO A 89 2.44 16.45 -11.77
CA PRO A 89 1.01 16.33 -12.03
C PRO A 89 0.35 15.35 -11.03
N ASP A 90 -0.95 15.53 -10.76
CA ASP A 90 -1.71 14.79 -9.76
C ASP A 90 -1.64 13.25 -9.91
N PRO A 91 -1.69 12.48 -8.80
CA PRO A 91 -1.98 12.91 -7.43
C PRO A 91 -0.73 13.32 -6.63
N ARG A 92 -0.77 14.54 -6.07
CA ARG A 92 0.28 15.07 -5.19
C ARG A 92 0.11 14.62 -3.74
N LEU A 93 1.20 14.67 -2.98
CA LEU A 93 1.13 14.51 -1.52
C LEU A 93 0.30 15.66 -0.93
N GLU A 94 -0.64 15.35 -0.06
CA GLU A 94 -1.47 16.34 0.64
C GLU A 94 -0.58 17.23 1.53
N GLU A 95 -0.55 18.53 1.26
CA GLU A 95 0.37 19.47 1.93
C GLU A 95 -0.19 20.00 3.25
N ASN A 96 -1.51 19.93 3.47
CA ASN A 96 -2.18 20.58 4.59
C ASN A 96 -3.27 19.75 5.26
N GLU A 97 -2.96 18.48 5.54
CA GLU A 97 -3.87 17.52 6.19
C GLU A 97 -4.54 18.08 7.45
N ARG A 98 -3.80 18.84 8.26
CA ARG A 98 -4.32 19.39 9.52
C ARG A 98 -5.46 20.39 9.32
N MET A 99 -5.34 21.27 8.32
CA MET A 99 -6.39 22.26 8.05
C MET A 99 -7.60 21.61 7.39
N GLU A 100 -7.38 20.64 6.50
CA GLU A 100 -8.45 19.90 5.83
C GLU A 100 -9.29 19.08 6.83
N ILE A 101 -8.64 18.34 7.74
CA ILE A 101 -9.32 17.59 8.81
C ILE A 101 -10.15 18.54 9.70
N ASN A 102 -9.61 19.71 10.05
CA ASN A 102 -10.35 20.68 10.86
C ASN A 102 -11.58 21.21 10.10
N GLY A 103 -11.46 21.51 8.81
CA GLY A 103 -12.59 21.93 7.98
C GLY A 103 -13.68 20.86 7.92
N PHE A 104 -13.27 19.60 7.71
CA PHE A 104 -14.16 18.44 7.69
C PHE A 104 -14.91 18.28 9.02
N ARG A 105 -14.20 18.27 10.15
CA ARG A 105 -14.79 18.16 11.49
C ARG A 105 -15.79 19.28 11.78
N ASN A 106 -15.43 20.53 11.46
CA ASN A 106 -16.35 21.66 11.63
C ASN A 106 -17.61 21.52 10.77
N GLY A 107 -17.50 20.91 9.58
CA GLY A 107 -18.64 20.58 8.73
C GLY A 107 -19.56 19.54 9.37
N GLU A 108 -18.99 18.45 9.89
CA GLU A 108 -19.73 17.40 10.61
C GLU A 108 -20.42 17.96 11.85
N ASP A 109 -19.71 18.74 12.66
CA ASP A 109 -20.26 19.38 13.85
C ASP A 109 -21.45 20.29 13.51
N LYS A 110 -21.37 21.05 12.42
CA LYS A 110 -22.51 21.84 11.95
C LYS A 110 -23.68 20.97 11.55
N VAL A 111 -23.46 19.87 10.85
CA VAL A 111 -24.55 18.96 10.44
C VAL A 111 -25.24 18.34 11.65
N LEU A 112 -24.47 17.91 12.66
CA LEU A 112 -24.97 17.29 13.89
C LEU A 112 -25.74 18.27 14.78
N ASN A 113 -25.30 19.53 14.85
CA ASN A 113 -25.85 20.52 15.77
C ASN A 113 -26.84 21.50 15.14
N SER A 114 -27.19 21.32 13.86
CA SER A 114 -28.11 22.23 13.16
C SER A 114 -29.27 21.51 12.48
N TYR A 115 -30.37 22.25 12.36
CA TYR A 115 -31.50 21.85 11.54
C TYR A 115 -31.15 21.90 10.05
N GLY A 116 -31.76 21.02 9.28
CA GLY A 116 -31.64 21.03 7.84
C GLY A 116 -32.59 20.05 7.17
N TRP A 117 -32.51 19.96 5.86
CA TRP A 117 -33.20 18.93 5.10
C TRP A 117 -32.23 17.79 4.84
N ALA A 118 -32.65 16.55 5.10
CA ALA A 118 -31.83 15.38 4.75
C ALA A 118 -31.91 15.12 3.24
N ASP A 119 -33.10 15.26 2.67
CA ASP A 119 -33.36 15.24 1.23
C ASP A 119 -34.26 16.42 0.84
N LYS A 120 -34.04 16.91 -0.40
CA LYS A 120 -34.74 17.95 -1.18
C LYS A 120 -36.24 18.15 -0.83
N PRO A 121 -36.88 19.30 -1.18
CA PRO A 121 -38.18 19.68 -0.62
C PRO A 121 -39.23 18.55 -0.70
N GLY A 122 -39.67 18.09 0.47
CA GLY A 122 -40.58 16.95 0.67
C GLY A 122 -39.95 15.76 1.42
N GLY A 123 -38.63 15.74 1.61
CA GLY A 123 -37.90 14.70 2.35
C GLY A 123 -37.94 14.86 3.89
N PRO A 124 -37.41 13.88 4.64
CA PRO A 124 -37.32 13.96 6.10
C PRO A 124 -36.44 15.14 6.56
N VAL A 125 -36.88 15.83 7.60
CA VAL A 125 -36.16 16.95 8.22
C VAL A 125 -35.08 16.40 9.16
N ARG A 126 -33.87 16.94 9.05
CA ARG A 126 -32.77 16.73 10.01
C ARG A 126 -32.97 17.63 11.21
N ILE A 127 -32.91 17.04 12.40
CA ILE A 127 -32.91 17.74 13.68
C ILE A 127 -31.52 17.61 14.35
N PRO A 128 -31.12 18.56 15.21
CA PRO A 128 -29.90 18.43 16.00
C PRO A 128 -29.87 17.15 16.83
N ILE A 129 -28.69 16.56 16.98
CA ILE A 129 -28.51 15.25 17.63
C ILE A 129 -29.00 15.27 19.09
N ASP A 130 -28.77 16.35 19.83
CA ASP A 130 -29.25 16.49 21.21
C ASP A 130 -30.78 16.41 21.28
N ARG A 131 -31.47 17.05 20.33
CA ARG A 131 -32.93 17.02 20.24
C ARG A 131 -33.43 15.64 19.82
N ALA A 132 -32.73 14.96 18.92
CA ALA A 132 -33.06 13.59 18.54
C ALA A 132 -32.96 12.65 19.75
N MET A 133 -31.89 12.76 20.52
CA MET A 133 -31.67 11.96 21.74
C MET A 133 -32.77 12.21 22.78
N GLU A 134 -33.16 13.47 22.99
CA GLU A 134 -34.26 13.81 23.90
C GLU A 134 -35.59 13.20 23.46
N LEU A 135 -35.92 13.30 22.17
CA LEU A 135 -37.15 12.75 21.62
C LEU A 135 -37.17 11.22 21.68
N ILE A 136 -36.04 10.56 21.45
CA ILE A 136 -35.92 9.10 21.58
C ILE A 136 -36.03 8.67 23.04
N SER A 137 -35.41 9.40 23.96
CA SER A 137 -35.52 9.16 25.40
C SER A 137 -36.98 9.25 25.87
N GLN A 138 -37.73 10.27 25.44
CA GLN A 138 -39.13 10.47 25.80
C GLN A 138 -40.07 9.43 25.18
N ARG A 139 -39.83 9.06 23.91
CA ARG A 139 -40.71 8.15 23.15
C ARG A 139 -40.35 6.68 23.34
N GLY A 140 -39.14 6.39 23.80
CA GLY A 140 -38.52 5.07 23.76
C GLY A 140 -38.05 4.69 22.35
N LEU A 141 -37.20 3.65 22.26
CA LEU A 141 -36.85 3.07 20.96
C LEU A 141 -38.06 2.33 20.37
N PRO A 142 -38.30 2.41 19.06
CA PRO A 142 -39.39 1.69 18.43
C PRO A 142 -39.18 0.17 18.58
N THR A 143 -40.04 -0.49 19.36
CA THR A 143 -39.98 -1.95 19.63
C THR A 143 -40.59 -2.81 18.51
N ARG A 144 -41.19 -2.17 17.51
CA ARG A 144 -41.70 -2.81 16.29
C ARG A 144 -41.35 -1.89 15.11
N PRO A 145 -40.78 -2.40 14.01
CA PRO A 145 -40.59 -1.59 12.81
C PRO A 145 -41.95 -1.07 12.37
N GLN A 146 -42.09 0.25 12.32
CA GLN A 146 -43.31 0.87 11.83
C GLN A 146 -43.46 0.49 10.36
N THR A 147 -44.48 -0.31 10.06
CA THR A 147 -44.88 -0.64 8.69
C THR A 147 -45.31 0.67 8.02
N GLY A 148 -44.40 1.32 7.32
CA GLY A 148 -44.68 2.59 6.65
C GLY A 148 -43.52 3.34 6.01
N ALA A 149 -42.25 2.95 6.23
CA ALA A 149 -41.13 3.60 5.55
C ALA A 149 -39.90 2.69 5.34
N ALA A 150 -40.12 1.39 5.13
CA ALA A 150 -39.12 0.57 4.45
C ALA A 150 -39.43 0.65 2.94
N PRO A 151 -38.50 1.08 2.06
CA PRO A 151 -38.70 0.89 0.64
C PRO A 151 -39.01 -0.59 0.39
N PRO A 152 -39.93 -0.92 -0.54
CA PRO A 152 -40.29 -2.31 -0.79
C PRO A 152 -39.02 -3.11 -1.02
N SER A 153 -38.79 -4.13 -0.20
CA SER A 153 -37.66 -5.04 -0.39
C SER A 153 -37.72 -5.54 -1.83
N THR A 154 -36.60 -5.49 -2.56
CA THR A 154 -36.46 -6.01 -3.93
C THR A 154 -36.97 -7.44 -4.06
N VAL A 155 -36.91 -8.21 -2.98
CA VAL A 155 -37.46 -9.57 -2.87
C VAL A 155 -39.00 -9.59 -2.93
N GLN A 156 -39.67 -8.59 -2.37
CA GLN A 156 -41.13 -8.48 -2.43
C GLN A 156 -41.60 -8.02 -3.81
N LEU A 157 -40.92 -7.04 -4.41
CA LEU A 157 -41.16 -6.58 -5.78
C LEU A 157 -41.00 -7.72 -6.81
N THR A 158 -39.92 -8.50 -6.69
CA THR A 158 -39.67 -9.65 -7.59
C THR A 158 -40.67 -10.78 -7.38
N ARG A 159 -41.08 -11.05 -6.14
CA ARG A 159 -42.10 -12.07 -5.83
C ARG A 159 -43.48 -11.67 -6.38
N GLU A 160 -43.84 -10.40 -6.32
CA GLU A 160 -45.09 -9.88 -6.87
C GLU A 160 -45.09 -9.91 -8.41
N ALA A 161 -43.96 -9.53 -9.03
CA ALA A 161 -43.76 -9.66 -10.47
C ALA A 161 -43.81 -11.13 -10.94
N ALA A 162 -43.20 -12.05 -10.18
CA ALA A 162 -43.23 -13.48 -10.47
C ALA A 162 -44.65 -14.07 -10.37
N LYS A 163 -45.43 -13.69 -9.34
CA LYS A 163 -46.84 -14.10 -9.24
C LYS A 163 -47.70 -13.58 -10.38
N LYS A 164 -47.42 -12.36 -10.86
CA LYS A 164 -48.14 -11.77 -12.00
C LYS A 164 -47.74 -12.42 -13.33
N ALA A 165 -46.50 -12.89 -13.44
CA ALA A 165 -45.99 -13.60 -14.61
C ALA A 165 -46.35 -15.10 -14.64
N ASP A 166 -46.71 -15.67 -13.49
CA ASP A 166 -47.14 -17.07 -13.38
C ASP A 166 -48.54 -17.26 -13.96
N SER A 167 -48.59 -17.51 -15.26
CA SER A 167 -49.80 -17.82 -16.02
C SER A 167 -50.27 -19.28 -15.86
N SER A 168 -49.59 -20.07 -15.02
CA SER A 168 -49.89 -21.49 -14.79
C SER A 168 -51.28 -21.73 -14.17
N GLN A 169 -51.77 -20.83 -13.31
CA GLN A 169 -53.10 -21.00 -12.69
C GLN A 169 -54.27 -20.82 -13.67
N LYS A 170 -54.06 -20.22 -14.84
CA LYS A 170 -55.13 -19.97 -15.83
C LYS A 170 -55.36 -21.15 -16.79
N ALA A 171 -54.48 -22.16 -16.79
CA ALA A 171 -54.55 -23.30 -17.70
C ALA A 171 -55.31 -24.52 -17.13
N GLY A 172 -55.66 -24.53 -15.83
CA GLY A 172 -56.32 -25.67 -15.17
C GLY A 172 -57.86 -25.65 -15.16
N GLN A 173 -58.51 -24.56 -15.58
CA GLN A 173 -59.98 -24.41 -15.54
C GLN A 173 -60.61 -24.36 -16.93
N LYS A 174 -60.16 -25.22 -17.85
CA LYS A 174 -60.92 -25.55 -19.07
C LYS A 174 -60.71 -27.02 -19.38
N ASN A 175 -61.37 -27.89 -18.62
CA ASN A 175 -61.78 -29.24 -19.04
C ASN A 175 -62.73 -29.81 -17.98
N LYS A 176 -63.99 -29.41 -18.06
CA LYS A 176 -65.17 -30.23 -17.75
C LYS A 176 -66.40 -29.57 -18.36
#